data_AF-A0A662G7P9-F1
#
_entry.id   AF-A0A662G7P9-F1
#
_cell.length_a   1.000
_cell.length_b   1.000
_cell.length_c   1.000
_cell.angle_alpha   90.00
_cell.angle_beta   90.00
_cell.angle_gamma   90.00
#
_symmetry.space_group_name_H-M   'P 1'
#
loop_
_entity.id
_entity.type
_entity.pdbx_description
1 polymer ?
#
loop_
_entity_poly.entity_id
_entity_poly.type
_entity_poly.pdbx_seq_one_letter_code
_entity_poly.pdbx_strand_id
1 'polypeptide(L)'
;MKLDLKTPLEVRVLKDKIAEWKSRGGILYIKFKDSYFEDLYIRTQSISFSFDVKHIFTVPISIINRGDMNEKYVKLYRILKGMEAQLEYKGIINRKPFFINLSKLNRLKNLLPDLKISNTLISILNNDKELLELIRKIKPGELTIGLKSMFDTFVYFSASPEAILHSEATYYKEPTEIMWLIMLSVMLIRGPSYKKSLSGIYKILNKISYYTREITRNISTELE
;
A
#
# COMPACT_ATOMS: atom_id res chain seq x y z
N MET A 1 -10.55 -10.44 -23.25
CA MET A 1 -11.48 -9.37 -22.89
C MET A 1 -11.65 -8.41 -24.07
N LYS A 2 -12.88 -8.17 -24.56
CA LYS A 2 -13.13 -7.13 -25.58
C LYS A 2 -13.12 -5.76 -24.89
N LEU A 3 -12.38 -4.80 -25.44
CA LEU A 3 -12.27 -3.44 -24.91
C LEU A 3 -12.91 -2.46 -25.87
N ASP A 4 -13.57 -1.44 -25.35
CA ASP A 4 -14.18 -0.36 -26.11
C ASP A 4 -13.70 1.02 -25.61
N LEU A 5 -14.26 2.08 -26.19
CA LEU A 5 -13.93 3.46 -25.80
C LEU A 5 -14.47 3.86 -24.41
N LYS A 6 -15.45 3.12 -23.87
CA LYS A 6 -16.02 3.34 -22.53
C LYS A 6 -15.19 2.67 -21.45
N THR A 7 -14.33 1.73 -21.83
CA THR A 7 -13.40 1.06 -20.91
C THR A 7 -12.41 2.07 -20.32
N PRO A 8 -12.23 2.09 -18.98
CA PRO A 8 -11.24 2.93 -18.32
C PRO A 8 -9.84 2.80 -18.93
N LEU A 9 -9.12 3.91 -19.03
CA LEU A 9 -7.78 3.94 -19.64
C LEU A 9 -6.79 3.06 -18.88
N GLU A 10 -6.92 2.98 -17.55
CA GLU A 10 -6.16 2.12 -16.66
C GLU A 10 -6.25 0.65 -17.09
N VAL A 11 -7.48 0.19 -17.36
CA VAL A 11 -7.76 -1.17 -17.84
C VAL A 11 -7.18 -1.38 -19.25
N ARG A 12 -7.34 -0.39 -20.14
CA ARG A 12 -6.82 -0.49 -21.51
C ARG A 12 -5.30 -0.57 -21.56
N VAL A 13 -4.61 0.19 -20.70
CA VAL A 13 -3.15 0.22 -20.61
C VAL A 13 -2.58 -1.07 -20.03
N LEU A 14 -3.27 -1.66 -19.03
CA LEU A 14 -2.81 -2.85 -18.33
C LEU A 14 -3.47 -4.14 -18.80
N LYS A 15 -4.21 -4.11 -19.93
CA LYS A 15 -5.12 -5.18 -20.40
C LYS A 15 -4.51 -6.59 -20.37
N ASP A 16 -3.24 -6.72 -20.72
CA ASP A 16 -2.58 -8.02 -20.87
C ASP A 16 -2.28 -8.68 -19.51
N LYS A 17 -2.38 -7.90 -18.42
CA LYS A 17 -2.14 -8.29 -17.03
C LYS A 17 -3.42 -8.46 -16.22
N ILE A 18 -4.57 -8.12 -16.81
CA ILE A 18 -5.86 -8.10 -16.10
C ILE A 18 -6.59 -9.41 -16.37
N ALA A 19 -7.06 -10.03 -15.30
CA ALA A 19 -8.01 -11.15 -15.36
C ALA A 19 -9.45 -10.63 -15.41
N GLU A 20 -9.78 -9.68 -14.54
CA GLU A 20 -11.13 -9.13 -14.39
C GLU A 20 -11.07 -7.65 -13.96
N TRP A 21 -12.09 -6.86 -14.30
CA TRP A 21 -12.26 -5.53 -13.71
C TRP A 21 -13.74 -5.21 -13.52
N LYS A 22 -14.02 -4.33 -12.55
CA LYS A 22 -15.36 -3.81 -12.24
C LYS A 22 -15.25 -2.32 -11.91
N SER A 23 -16.27 -1.55 -12.25
CA SER A 23 -16.39 -0.16 -11.78
C SER A 23 -17.72 0.04 -11.08
N ARG A 24 -17.68 0.52 -9.83
CA ARG A 24 -18.88 0.80 -9.03
C ARG A 24 -18.61 1.96 -8.07
N GLY A 25 -19.54 2.92 -8.01
CA GLY A 25 -19.46 4.02 -7.04
C GLY A 25 -18.20 4.88 -7.15
N GLY A 26 -17.68 5.12 -8.36
CA GLY A 26 -16.45 5.89 -8.58
C GLY A 26 -15.15 5.15 -8.23
N ILE A 27 -15.22 3.86 -7.89
CA ILE A 27 -14.07 3.00 -7.64
C ILE A 27 -13.91 2.03 -8.80
N LEU A 28 -12.69 1.94 -9.33
CA LEU A 28 -12.28 0.94 -10.30
C LEU A 28 -11.54 -0.17 -9.56
N TYR A 29 -12.12 -1.37 -9.58
CA TYR A 29 -11.50 -2.59 -9.09
C TYR A 29 -10.91 -3.36 -10.26
N ILE A 30 -9.67 -3.80 -10.12
CA ILE A 30 -8.95 -4.60 -11.11
C ILE A 30 -8.36 -5.81 -10.42
N LYS A 31 -8.67 -7.00 -10.94
CA LYS A 31 -8.02 -8.25 -10.59
C LYS A 31 -6.95 -8.57 -11.62
N PHE A 32 -5.72 -8.70 -11.16
CA PHE A 32 -4.57 -9.04 -11.98
C PHE A 32 -4.32 -10.55 -12.03
N LYS A 33 -3.61 -10.96 -13.08
CA LYS A 33 -2.97 -12.27 -13.21
C LYS A 33 -1.47 -12.06 -13.27
N ASP A 34 -0.72 -13.08 -12.84
CA ASP A 34 0.74 -13.13 -12.97
C ASP A 34 1.45 -11.93 -12.31
N SER A 35 1.01 -11.57 -11.10
CA SER A 35 1.55 -10.46 -10.28
C SER A 35 1.66 -10.85 -8.81
N TYR A 36 2.49 -10.12 -8.05
CA TYR A 36 2.66 -10.33 -6.61
C TYR A 36 1.50 -9.76 -5.78
N PHE A 37 0.53 -9.12 -6.42
CA PHE A 37 -0.75 -8.74 -5.84
C PHE A 37 -1.86 -9.14 -6.79
N GLU A 38 -3.03 -9.49 -6.25
CA GLU A 38 -4.18 -9.89 -7.06
C GLU A 38 -5.11 -8.71 -7.31
N ASP A 39 -5.34 -7.90 -6.27
CA ASP A 39 -6.35 -6.86 -6.30
C ASP A 39 -5.74 -5.46 -6.34
N LEU A 40 -6.36 -4.59 -7.11
CA LEU A 40 -6.08 -3.16 -7.12
C LEU A 40 -7.38 -2.37 -7.13
N TYR A 41 -7.47 -1.43 -6.20
CA TYR A 41 -8.54 -0.45 -6.13
C TYR A 41 -7.98 0.91 -6.56
N ILE A 42 -8.66 1.55 -7.49
CA ILE A 42 -8.32 2.90 -7.97
C ILE A 42 -9.52 3.78 -7.70
N ARG A 43 -9.31 4.84 -6.91
CA ARG A 43 -10.30 5.89 -6.70
C ARG A 43 -9.70 7.25 -7.02
N THR A 44 -10.56 8.18 -7.40
CA THR A 44 -10.19 9.57 -7.64
C THR A 44 -10.64 10.41 -6.46
N GLN A 45 -9.75 11.27 -5.95
CA GLN A 45 -10.06 12.22 -4.89
C GLN A 45 -9.79 13.64 -5.40
N SER A 46 -10.79 14.51 -5.30
CA SER A 46 -10.63 15.95 -5.59
C SER A 46 -9.68 16.59 -4.58
N ILE A 47 -8.83 17.49 -5.05
CA ILE A 47 -7.97 18.28 -4.18
C ILE A 47 -8.76 19.54 -3.76
N SER A 48 -8.88 19.77 -2.45
CA SER A 48 -9.59 20.95 -1.93
C SER A 48 -9.01 22.23 -2.52
N PHE A 49 -9.88 23.13 -2.96
CA PHE A 49 -9.51 24.43 -3.56
C PHE A 49 -8.81 24.36 -4.93
N SER A 50 -8.84 23.21 -5.63
CA SER A 50 -8.46 23.14 -7.05
C SER A 50 -9.42 22.27 -7.88
N PHE A 51 -9.32 22.38 -9.21
CA PHE A 51 -10.00 21.47 -10.14
C PHE A 51 -9.16 20.21 -10.42
N ASP A 52 -8.04 20.04 -9.72
CA ASP A 52 -7.18 18.88 -9.89
C ASP A 52 -7.68 17.70 -9.08
N VAL A 53 -7.35 16.51 -9.57
CA VAL A 53 -7.65 15.26 -8.91
C VAL A 53 -6.39 14.43 -8.71
N LYS A 54 -6.33 13.74 -7.58
CA LYS A 54 -5.32 12.69 -7.35
C LYS A 54 -5.96 11.32 -7.48
N HIS A 55 -5.22 10.41 -8.10
CA HIS A 55 -5.57 9.00 -8.17
C HIS A 55 -4.93 8.29 -6.99
N ILE A 56 -5.74 7.55 -6.25
CA ILE A 56 -5.30 6.73 -5.12
C ILE A 56 -5.42 5.27 -5.56
N PHE A 57 -4.27 4.60 -5.62
CA PHE A 57 -4.11 3.19 -5.90
C PHE A 57 -3.94 2.46 -4.57
N THR A 58 -4.76 1.46 -4.29
CA THR A 58 -4.69 0.65 -3.07
C THR A 58 -4.59 -0.82 -3.44
N VAL A 59 -3.52 -1.45 -2.98
CA VAL A 59 -3.23 -2.87 -3.18
C VAL A 59 -3.31 -3.58 -1.83
N PRO A 60 -4.38 -4.36 -1.58
CA PRO A 60 -4.42 -5.29 -0.47
C PRO A 60 -3.70 -6.58 -0.84
N ILE A 61 -2.91 -7.10 0.11
CA ILE A 61 -2.20 -8.37 0.00
C ILE A 61 -2.56 -9.20 1.23
N SER A 62 -3.56 -10.07 1.09
CA SER A 62 -3.89 -11.03 2.15
C SER A 62 -2.78 -12.07 2.26
N ILE A 63 -2.26 -12.26 3.47
CA ILE A 63 -1.27 -13.28 3.81
C ILE A 63 -1.94 -14.36 4.67
N ILE A 64 -2.56 -13.96 5.79
CA ILE A 64 -3.23 -14.84 6.73
C ILE A 64 -4.65 -14.33 6.92
N ASN A 65 -5.66 -15.18 6.67
CA ASN A 65 -7.07 -14.83 6.81
C ASN A 65 -7.56 -15.05 8.25
N ARG A 66 -8.78 -14.57 8.54
CA ARG A 66 -9.36 -14.63 9.89
C ARG A 66 -9.47 -16.02 10.50
N GLY A 67 -9.83 -17.01 9.69
CA GLY A 67 -9.96 -18.39 10.15
C GLY A 67 -8.62 -19.05 10.49
N ASP A 68 -7.50 -18.48 10.02
CA ASP A 68 -6.18 -19.09 10.11
C ASP A 68 -5.32 -18.46 11.22
N MET A 69 -5.78 -17.37 11.86
CA MET A 69 -5.04 -16.69 12.91
C MET A 69 -4.84 -17.57 14.15
N ASN A 70 -3.62 -17.56 14.67
CA ASN A 70 -3.20 -18.28 15.87
C ASN A 70 -2.08 -17.50 16.59
N GLU A 71 -1.56 -18.01 17.70
CA GLU A 71 -0.51 -17.33 18.47
C GLU A 71 0.77 -17.03 17.68
N LYS A 72 1.18 -17.93 16.78
CA LYS A 72 2.32 -17.71 15.88
C LYS A 72 2.07 -16.50 14.99
N TYR A 73 0.89 -16.41 14.38
CA TYR A 73 0.54 -15.29 13.50
C TYR A 73 0.27 -13.99 14.25
N VAL A 74 -0.17 -14.04 15.52
CA VAL A 74 -0.19 -12.85 16.38
C VAL A 74 1.22 -12.30 16.58
N LYS A 75 2.21 -13.18 16.89
CA LYS A 75 3.62 -12.77 17.01
C LYS A 75 4.15 -12.21 15.69
N LEU A 76 3.87 -12.87 14.57
CA LEU A 76 4.24 -12.42 13.22
C LEU A 76 3.68 -11.02 12.93
N TYR A 77 2.38 -10.80 13.15
CA TYR A 77 1.75 -9.49 12.95
C TYR A 77 2.48 -8.39 13.73
N ARG A 78 2.80 -8.63 15.01
CA ARG A 78 3.47 -7.63 15.86
C ARG A 78 4.88 -7.29 15.38
N ILE A 79 5.63 -8.28 14.86
CA ILE A 79 6.94 -8.05 14.23
C ILE A 79 6.79 -7.22 12.96
N LEU A 80 5.88 -7.62 12.06
CA LEU A 80 5.64 -6.93 10.79
C LEU A 80 5.13 -5.50 11.01
N LYS A 81 4.36 -5.25 12.09
CA LYS A 81 3.85 -3.92 12.42
C LYS A 81 4.97 -2.90 12.62
N GLY A 82 6.10 -3.31 13.19
CA GLY A 82 7.27 -2.45 13.35
C GLY A 82 7.94 -2.04 12.04
N MET A 83 7.58 -2.66 10.92
CA MET A 83 8.24 -2.51 9.61
C MET A 83 7.45 -1.63 8.64
N GLU A 84 6.30 -1.07 9.05
CA GLU A 84 5.51 -0.19 8.18
C GLU A 84 6.36 0.99 7.68
N ALA A 85 6.13 1.39 6.44
CA ALA A 85 6.98 2.33 5.72
C ALA A 85 6.17 3.42 5.01
N GLN A 86 6.80 4.58 4.83
CA GLN A 86 6.31 5.65 3.96
C GLN A 86 7.43 6.20 3.10
N LEU A 87 7.07 6.69 1.92
CA LEU A 87 7.95 7.42 1.03
C LEU A 87 8.11 8.87 1.48
N GLU A 88 9.34 9.34 1.47
CA GLU A 88 9.73 10.73 1.68
C GLU A 88 10.65 11.23 0.57
N TYR A 89 10.82 12.55 0.51
CA TYR A 89 11.62 13.22 -0.50
C TYR A 89 12.66 14.15 0.15
N LYS A 90 13.94 13.96 -0.16
CA LYS A 90 15.02 14.82 0.35
C LYS A 90 15.53 15.78 -0.72
N GLY A 91 15.80 17.03 -0.32
CA GLY A 91 16.38 18.08 -1.17
C GLY A 91 15.35 19.03 -1.76
N ILE A 92 15.83 20.10 -2.40
CA ILE A 92 14.98 21.18 -2.96
C ILE A 92 14.83 21.01 -4.49
N ILE A 93 15.92 20.73 -5.20
CA ILE A 93 15.97 20.53 -6.65
C ILE A 93 16.24 19.03 -6.92
N ASN A 94 15.46 18.40 -7.80
CA ASN A 94 15.53 16.96 -8.08
C ASN A 94 15.46 16.10 -6.82
N ARG A 95 14.40 16.31 -6.02
CA ARG A 95 14.20 15.61 -4.75
C ARG A 95 14.39 14.10 -4.91
N LYS A 96 15.26 13.53 -4.09
CA LYS A 96 15.56 12.10 -4.12
C LYS A 96 14.53 11.35 -3.26
N PRO A 97 13.82 10.36 -3.82
CA PRO A 97 12.91 9.53 -3.03
C PRO A 97 13.70 8.63 -2.10
N PHE A 98 13.18 8.41 -0.90
CA PHE A 98 13.68 7.41 0.05
C PHE A 98 12.56 6.99 0.99
N PHE A 99 12.60 5.76 1.48
CA PHE A 99 11.64 5.24 2.45
C PHE A 99 12.13 5.46 3.88
N ILE A 100 11.20 5.78 4.76
CA ILE A 100 11.38 5.81 6.22
C ILE A 100 10.29 4.96 6.87
N ASN A 101 10.43 4.65 8.17
CA ASN A 101 9.34 4.06 8.91
C ASN A 101 8.12 4.97 8.92
N LEU A 102 6.93 4.38 8.88
CA LEU A 102 5.67 5.11 8.92
C LEU A 102 5.61 5.95 10.19
N SER A 103 5.46 7.27 10.03
CA SER A 103 5.60 8.27 11.10
C SER A 103 4.71 8.01 12.32
N LYS A 104 3.50 7.44 12.11
CA LYS A 104 2.57 7.09 13.17
C LYS A 104 3.08 6.00 14.13
N LEU A 105 4.06 5.18 13.73
CA LEU A 105 4.60 4.11 14.57
C LEU A 105 5.20 4.66 15.87
N ASN A 106 5.81 5.84 15.85
CA ASN A 106 6.33 6.48 17.06
C ASN A 106 5.20 6.86 18.03
N ARG A 107 4.08 7.37 17.51
CA ARG A 107 2.88 7.66 18.32
C ARG A 107 2.27 6.38 18.88
N LEU A 108 2.23 5.32 18.06
CA LEU A 108 1.69 4.03 18.46
C LEU A 108 2.55 3.36 19.54
N LYS A 109 3.88 3.47 19.46
CA LYS A 109 4.82 2.95 20.45
C LYS A 109 4.61 3.55 21.86
N ASN A 110 4.12 4.79 21.95
CA ASN A 110 3.76 5.38 23.24
C ASN A 110 2.56 4.68 23.90
N LEU A 111 1.66 4.08 23.10
CA LEU A 111 0.52 3.28 23.58
C LEU A 111 0.87 1.79 23.73
N LEU A 112 1.90 1.33 23.01
CA LEU A 112 2.33 -0.05 22.92
C LEU A 112 3.86 -0.12 23.13
N PRO A 113 4.34 -0.11 24.39
CA PRO A 113 5.77 -0.10 24.68
C PRO A 113 6.54 -1.31 24.12
N ASP A 114 5.84 -2.42 23.86
CA ASP A 114 6.38 -3.65 23.28
C ASP A 114 6.53 -3.59 21.74
N LEU A 115 5.98 -2.56 21.08
CA LEU A 115 6.14 -2.34 19.65
C LEU A 115 7.62 -2.04 19.31
N LYS A 116 8.25 -2.97 18.58
CA LYS A 116 9.63 -2.84 18.11
C LYS A 116 9.66 -2.32 16.67
N ILE A 117 9.92 -1.03 16.51
CA ILE A 117 10.14 -0.42 15.19
C ILE A 117 11.42 -1.01 14.58
N SER A 118 11.35 -1.40 13.31
CA SER A 118 12.43 -2.06 12.59
C SER A 118 12.67 -1.43 11.22
N ASN A 119 13.94 -1.34 10.83
CA ASN A 119 14.34 -0.78 9.54
C ASN A 119 14.37 -1.83 8.40
N THR A 120 14.06 -3.10 8.67
CA THR A 120 14.27 -4.20 7.71
C THR A 120 13.61 -3.92 6.35
N LEU A 121 12.32 -3.57 6.32
CA LEU A 121 11.63 -3.29 5.06
C LEU A 121 12.18 -2.04 4.36
N ILE A 122 12.39 -0.94 5.10
CA ILE A 122 12.87 0.31 4.49
C ILE A 122 14.30 0.17 3.94
N SER A 123 15.15 -0.64 4.57
CA SER A 123 16.49 -0.95 4.06
C SER A 123 16.43 -1.70 2.74
N ILE A 124 15.52 -2.68 2.59
CA ILE A 124 15.31 -3.40 1.33
C ILE A 124 14.84 -2.43 0.24
N LEU A 125 13.80 -1.63 0.54
CA LEU A 125 13.21 -0.71 -0.43
C LEU A 125 14.18 0.40 -0.88
N ASN A 126 15.00 0.92 0.04
CA ASN A 126 16.01 1.94 -0.27
C ASN A 126 17.22 1.40 -1.05
N ASN A 127 17.47 0.09 -0.99
CA ASN A 127 18.55 -0.53 -1.75
C ASN A 127 18.12 -0.94 -3.18
N ASP A 128 16.81 -1.00 -3.48
CA ASP A 128 16.31 -1.23 -4.84
C ASP A 128 16.41 0.07 -5.68
N LYS A 129 17.53 0.22 -6.38
CA LYS A 129 17.78 1.37 -7.29
C LYS A 129 16.73 1.49 -8.39
N GLU A 130 16.21 0.37 -8.91
CA GLU A 130 15.20 0.39 -9.97
C GLU A 130 13.87 0.92 -9.43
N LEU A 131 13.47 0.49 -8.23
CA LEU A 131 12.28 0.98 -7.54
C LEU A 131 12.37 2.50 -7.30
N LEU A 132 13.49 2.98 -6.74
CA LEU A 132 13.68 4.40 -6.48
C LEU A 132 13.69 5.23 -7.77
N GLU A 133 14.25 4.71 -8.87
CA GLU A 133 14.23 5.36 -10.18
C GLU A 133 12.82 5.43 -10.78
N LEU A 134 11.99 4.38 -10.60
CA LEU A 134 10.58 4.42 -10.98
C LEU A 134 9.84 5.49 -10.18
N ILE A 135 10.01 5.51 -8.85
CA ILE A 135 9.38 6.48 -7.96
C ILE A 135 9.82 7.91 -8.32
N ARG A 136 11.10 8.14 -8.63
CA ARG A 136 11.63 9.45 -9.05
C ARG A 136 11.00 9.96 -10.34
N LYS A 137 10.67 9.06 -11.27
CA LYS A 137 10.02 9.40 -12.55
C LYS A 137 8.52 9.66 -12.38
N ILE A 138 7.84 8.86 -11.56
CA ILE A 138 6.38 8.96 -11.33
C ILE A 138 6.04 10.11 -10.38
N LYS A 139 6.90 10.35 -9.38
CA LYS A 139 6.71 11.33 -8.30
C LYS A 139 5.35 11.20 -7.58
N PRO A 140 5.06 10.05 -6.94
CA PRO A 140 3.90 9.94 -6.07
C PRO A 140 3.89 11.06 -5.02
N GLY A 141 2.71 11.62 -4.74
CA GLY A 141 2.55 12.55 -3.63
C GLY A 141 2.58 11.83 -2.27
N GLU A 142 2.12 10.58 -2.25
CA GLU A 142 2.15 9.71 -1.08
C GLU A 142 2.37 8.26 -1.54
N LEU A 143 3.16 7.52 -0.77
CA LEU A 143 3.26 6.06 -0.89
C LEU A 143 3.47 5.48 0.50
N THR A 144 2.51 4.70 0.98
CA THR A 144 2.55 4.05 2.29
C THR A 144 2.40 2.54 2.16
N ILE A 145 3.06 1.82 3.06
CA ILE A 145 3.06 0.37 3.16
C ILE A 145 2.75 0.05 4.61
N GLY A 146 1.49 -0.29 4.88
CA GLY A 146 1.00 -0.55 6.24
C GLY A 146 0.29 -1.89 6.33
N LEU A 147 0.12 -2.40 7.54
CA LEU A 147 -0.79 -3.52 7.79
C LEU A 147 -2.21 -3.00 7.98
N LYS A 148 -3.20 -3.81 7.57
CA LYS A 148 -4.55 -3.62 8.09
C LYS A 148 -4.49 -3.62 9.61
N SER A 149 -5.00 -2.54 10.19
CA SER A 149 -4.86 -2.27 11.62
C SER A 149 -6.17 -1.81 12.26
N MET A 150 -7.31 -2.07 11.62
CA MET A 150 -8.63 -1.70 12.13
C MET A 150 -9.62 -2.80 11.78
N PHE A 151 -10.60 -3.02 12.65
CA PHE A 151 -11.73 -3.89 12.34
C PHE A 151 -12.67 -3.18 11.37
N ASP A 152 -13.33 -3.94 10.48
CA ASP A 152 -14.18 -3.37 9.42
C ASP A 152 -15.33 -2.50 9.99
N THR A 153 -15.77 -2.80 11.22
CA THR A 153 -16.81 -2.06 11.95
C THR A 153 -16.42 -0.63 12.28
N PHE A 154 -15.13 -0.34 12.48
CA PHE A 154 -14.65 1.00 12.82
C PHE A 154 -14.53 1.94 11.61
N VAL A 155 -14.48 1.40 10.39
CA VAL A 155 -14.37 2.20 9.15
C VAL A 155 -15.61 3.08 8.91
N TYR A 156 -16.76 2.72 9.50
CA TYR A 156 -18.03 3.42 9.33
C TYR A 156 -18.23 4.63 10.24
N PHE A 157 -17.39 4.81 11.27
CA PHE A 157 -17.50 5.95 12.17
C PHE A 157 -16.46 7.01 11.79
N SER A 158 -16.87 8.27 11.70
CA SER A 158 -15.97 9.43 11.56
C SER A 158 -15.12 9.55 12.82
N ALA A 159 -14.04 8.78 12.88
CA ALA A 159 -13.15 8.66 14.02
C ALA A 159 -12.12 9.79 14.00
N SER A 160 -11.90 10.43 15.15
CA SER A 160 -10.76 11.33 15.34
C SER A 160 -9.43 10.60 15.11
N PRO A 161 -8.33 11.31 14.80
CA PRO A 161 -7.00 10.69 14.70
C PRO A 161 -6.62 9.86 15.93
N GLU A 162 -7.03 10.29 17.12
CA GLU A 162 -6.82 9.59 18.39
C GLU A 162 -7.63 8.29 18.45
N ALA A 163 -8.89 8.30 18.03
CA ALA A 163 -9.73 7.11 17.98
C ALA A 163 -9.17 6.07 16.98
N ILE A 164 -8.64 6.52 15.84
CA ILE A 164 -7.93 5.66 14.88
C ILE A 164 -6.70 5.03 15.54
N LEU A 165 -5.89 5.81 16.24
CA LEU A 165 -4.68 5.33 16.91
C LEU A 165 -5.01 4.31 18.02
N HIS A 166 -6.09 4.54 18.78
CA HIS A 166 -6.58 3.58 19.77
C HIS A 166 -7.12 2.30 19.14
N SER A 167 -7.91 2.40 18.06
CA SER A 167 -8.38 1.22 17.31
C SER A 167 -7.21 0.39 16.80
N GLU A 168 -6.16 1.03 16.33
CA GLU A 168 -4.93 0.40 15.87
C GLU A 168 -4.16 -0.28 17.00
N ALA A 169 -4.11 0.34 18.19
CA ALA A 169 -3.54 -0.28 19.38
C ALA A 169 -4.34 -1.52 19.83
N THR A 170 -5.67 -1.49 19.74
CA THR A 170 -6.54 -2.65 20.03
C THR A 170 -6.29 -3.77 19.02
N TYR A 171 -6.28 -3.46 17.72
CA TYR A 171 -6.02 -4.46 16.68
C TYR A 171 -4.62 -5.08 16.82
N TYR A 172 -3.61 -4.33 17.27
CA TYR A 172 -2.27 -4.87 17.52
C TYR A 172 -2.24 -5.94 18.63
N LYS A 173 -3.08 -5.78 19.66
CA LYS A 173 -3.18 -6.75 20.75
C LYS A 173 -3.84 -8.03 20.26
N GLU A 174 -4.91 -7.90 19.49
CA GLU A 174 -5.74 -9.01 18.98
C GLU A 174 -5.97 -8.88 17.46
N PRO A 175 -4.93 -9.13 16.63
CA PRO A 175 -5.06 -9.03 15.19
C PRO A 175 -5.95 -10.15 14.66
N THR A 176 -6.83 -9.81 13.72
CA THR A 176 -7.74 -10.79 13.10
C THR A 176 -7.28 -11.30 11.76
N GLU A 177 -6.33 -10.64 11.10
CA GLU A 177 -5.76 -11.08 9.83
C GLU A 177 -4.42 -10.36 9.61
N ILE A 178 -3.56 -10.95 8.79
CA ILE A 178 -2.35 -10.30 8.28
C ILE A 178 -2.60 -9.93 6.83
N MET A 179 -2.80 -8.63 6.60
CA MET A 179 -2.95 -8.07 5.26
C MET A 179 -2.10 -6.81 5.14
N TRP A 180 -1.21 -6.77 4.15
CA TRP A 180 -0.53 -5.55 3.77
C TRP A 180 -1.45 -4.69 2.89
N LEU A 181 -1.39 -3.38 3.10
CA LEU A 181 -2.06 -2.34 2.36
C LEU A 181 -1.00 -1.40 1.81
N ILE A 182 -0.77 -1.47 0.50
CA ILE A 182 0.10 -0.52 -0.20
C ILE A 182 -0.79 0.54 -0.82
N MET A 183 -0.63 1.80 -0.41
CA MET A 183 -1.37 2.93 -0.94
C MET A 183 -0.43 3.87 -1.68
N LEU A 184 -0.73 4.20 -2.93
CA LEU A 184 0.02 5.16 -3.74
C LEU A 184 -0.93 6.24 -4.23
N SER A 185 -0.63 7.50 -3.91
CA SER A 185 -1.36 8.67 -4.40
C SER A 185 -0.53 9.44 -5.41
N VAL A 186 -1.09 9.76 -6.57
CA VAL A 186 -0.40 10.49 -7.63
C VAL A 186 -1.37 11.27 -8.51
N MET A 187 -0.94 12.43 -8.98
CA MET A 187 -1.66 13.18 -10.01
C MET A 187 -1.28 12.63 -11.38
N LEU A 188 -2.27 12.15 -12.14
CA LEU A 188 -2.07 11.62 -13.49
C LEU A 188 -2.64 12.59 -14.51
N ILE A 189 -1.75 13.27 -15.25
CA ILE A 189 -2.13 14.13 -16.36
C ILE A 189 -2.39 13.26 -17.59
N ARG A 190 -3.57 13.39 -18.19
CA ARG A 190 -3.88 12.73 -19.47
C ARG A 190 -3.00 13.34 -20.56
N GLY A 191 -2.18 12.51 -21.19
CA GLY A 191 -1.23 12.93 -22.21
C GLY A 191 -0.28 11.80 -22.63
N PRO A 192 0.76 12.11 -23.43
CA PRO A 192 1.65 11.10 -24.00
C PRO A 192 2.34 10.22 -22.95
N SER A 193 2.62 10.76 -21.76
CA SER A 193 3.28 10.03 -20.66
C SER A 193 2.33 9.15 -19.85
N TYR A 194 1.01 9.30 -19.98
CA TYR A 194 0.02 8.65 -19.09
C TYR A 194 0.16 7.12 -19.08
N LYS A 195 0.28 6.48 -20.26
CA LYS A 195 0.49 5.03 -20.39
C LYS A 195 1.77 4.57 -19.68
N LYS A 196 2.85 5.33 -19.84
CA LYS A 196 4.14 5.07 -19.19
C LYS A 196 4.03 5.22 -17.68
N SER A 197 3.31 6.23 -17.20
CA SER A 197 3.09 6.47 -15.78
C SER A 197 2.32 5.33 -15.12
N LEU A 198 1.20 4.89 -15.70
CA LEU A 198 0.43 3.75 -15.20
C LEU A 198 1.24 2.45 -15.18
N SER A 199 2.02 2.21 -16.24
CA SER A 199 2.89 1.04 -16.30
C SER A 199 3.98 1.10 -15.23
N GLY A 200 4.50 2.30 -14.93
CA GLY A 200 5.46 2.54 -13.84
C GLY A 200 4.83 2.32 -12.46
N ILE A 201 3.61 2.81 -12.23
CA ILE A 201 2.86 2.59 -10.98
C ILE A 201 2.64 1.10 -10.75
N TYR A 202 2.18 0.36 -11.75
CA TYR A 202 2.06 -1.10 -11.65
C TYR A 202 3.38 -1.76 -11.23
N LYS A 203 4.51 -1.37 -11.86
CA LYS A 203 5.83 -1.92 -11.50
C LYS A 203 6.25 -1.61 -10.07
N ILE A 204 6.02 -0.38 -9.61
CA ILE A 204 6.28 0.05 -8.22
C ILE A 204 5.48 -0.83 -7.26
N LEU A 205 4.16 -0.92 -7.45
CA LEU A 205 3.27 -1.70 -6.60
C LEU A 205 3.66 -3.19 -6.60
N ASN A 206 3.98 -3.75 -7.76
CA ASN A 206 4.37 -5.16 -7.89
C ASN A 206 5.69 -5.47 -7.16
N LYS A 207 6.70 -4.60 -7.26
CA LYS A 207 7.97 -4.76 -6.54
C LYS A 207 7.78 -4.68 -5.03
N ILE A 208 7.00 -3.71 -4.54
CA ILE A 208 6.72 -3.60 -3.10
C ILE A 208 5.90 -4.79 -2.61
N SER A 209 4.95 -5.28 -3.41
CA SER A 209 4.17 -6.48 -3.11
C SER A 209 5.05 -7.72 -2.99
N TYR A 210 6.05 -7.86 -3.87
CA TYR A 210 7.05 -8.91 -3.75
C TYR A 210 7.79 -8.83 -2.41
N TYR A 211 8.37 -7.68 -2.07
CA TYR A 211 9.17 -7.52 -0.85
C TYR A 211 8.35 -7.74 0.42
N THR A 212 7.09 -7.28 0.45
CA THR A 212 6.19 -7.50 1.60
C THR A 212 5.79 -8.97 1.77
N ARG A 213 5.60 -9.72 0.68
CA ARG A 213 5.39 -11.18 0.75
C ARG A 213 6.64 -11.90 1.22
N GLU A 214 7.80 -11.59 0.64
CA GLU A 214 9.05 -12.27 0.98
C GLU A 214 9.47 -12.04 2.43
N ILE A 215 9.39 -10.80 2.92
CA ILE A 215 9.73 -10.52 4.32
C ILE A 215 8.77 -11.23 5.28
N THR A 216 7.49 -11.29 4.94
CA THR A 216 6.48 -11.99 5.73
C THR A 216 6.75 -13.49 5.76
N ARG A 217 7.07 -14.08 4.61
CA ARG A 217 7.43 -15.50 4.46
C ARG A 217 8.66 -15.85 5.31
N ASN A 218 9.75 -15.09 5.16
CA ASN A 218 11.00 -15.36 5.87
C ASN A 218 10.83 -15.31 7.40
N ILE A 219 10.18 -14.26 7.92
CA ILE A 219 9.93 -14.14 9.35
C ILE A 219 8.97 -15.22 9.84
N SER A 220 7.95 -15.59 9.06
CA SER A 220 7.04 -16.66 9.45
C SER A 220 7.72 -18.01 9.56
N THR A 221 8.75 -18.27 8.76
CA THR A 221 9.55 -19.51 8.83
C THR A 221 10.47 -19.51 10.04
N GLU A 222 11.02 -18.35 10.44
CA GLU A 222 11.83 -18.21 11.66
C GLU A 222 11.04 -18.37 12.98
N LEU A 223 9.70 -18.30 12.90
CA LEU A 223 8.79 -18.49 14.04
C LEU A 223 8.29 -19.93 14.19
N GLU A 224 8.80 -20.87 13.38
CA GLU A 224 8.57 -22.32 13.51
C GLU A 224 9.51 -22.95 14.54
#